data_AF-A0A6B2HIG9-F1
#
_entry.id   AF-A0A6B2HIG9-F1
#
_cell.length_a   1.000
_cell.length_b   1.000
_cell.length_c   1.000
_cell.angle_alpha   90.00
_cell.angle_beta   90.00
_cell.angle_gamma   90.00
#
_symmetry.space_group_name_H-M   'P 1'
#
loop_
_entity.id
_entity.type
_entity.pdbx_description
1 polymer ?
#
loop_
_entity_poly.entity_id
_entity_poly.type
_entity_poly.pdbx_seq_one_letter_code
_entity_poly.pdbx_strand_id
1 'polypeptide(L)'
;MNFKRYLCQEFIEAEVGCSDPTQLGQYKDRIDSIQLSASKLSDLKNAIRTDSTDVFYKASVSFLESLYSLRRGHSSWAIIKLYYSIFYSLRAFLLLEGYSIFKNGKGDIFFLECVENAVPIRISTNKIKGDHKTTIKAFAELCKSHKLNTNTIDSISVFEWAIQCRELG
;
A
#
# COMPACT_ATOMS: atom_id res chain seq x y z
N MET A 1 -4.81 8.51 19.34
CA MET A 1 -5.27 7.32 18.62
C MET A 1 -4.15 6.29 18.66
N ASN A 2 -4.37 5.14 19.28
CA ASN A 2 -3.44 4.02 19.17
C ASN A 2 -3.63 3.47 17.75
N PHE A 3 -2.73 3.79 16.83
CA PHE A 3 -2.84 3.33 15.45
C PHE A 3 -2.54 1.83 15.46
N LYS A 4 -3.61 1.02 15.42
CA LYS A 4 -3.50 -0.42 15.19
C LYS A 4 -2.63 -0.62 13.95
N ARG A 5 -1.54 -1.35 14.11
CA ARG A 5 -0.57 -1.61 13.04
C ARG A 5 -1.18 -2.66 12.11
N TYR A 6 -0.72 -2.67 10.86
CA TYR A 6 -1.20 -3.65 9.88
C TYR A 6 -0.75 -5.05 10.28
N LEU A 7 -1.64 -6.04 10.21
CA LEU A 7 -1.30 -7.41 10.57
C LEU A 7 -0.22 -7.99 9.64
N CYS A 8 -0.17 -7.56 8.37
CA CYS A 8 0.91 -7.93 7.46
C CYS A 8 2.27 -7.41 7.95
N GLN A 9 2.32 -6.24 8.60
CA GLN A 9 3.55 -5.69 9.16
C GLN A 9 3.99 -6.51 10.39
N GLU A 10 3.05 -6.83 11.27
CA GLU A 10 3.30 -7.64 12.47
C GLU A 10 3.73 -9.07 12.09
N PHE A 11 3.14 -9.64 11.04
CA PHE A 11 3.55 -10.93 10.50
C PHE A 11 5.04 -10.92 10.11
N ILE A 12 5.49 -9.92 9.35
CA ILE A 12 6.90 -9.85 8.93
C ILE A 12 7.84 -9.66 10.11
N GLU A 13 7.46 -8.85 11.09
CA GLU A 13 8.22 -8.68 12.33
C GLU A 13 8.39 -9.99 13.10
N ALA A 14 7.32 -10.78 13.20
CA ALA A 14 7.38 -12.10 13.80
C ALA A 14 8.30 -13.04 13.00
N GLU A 15 8.22 -13.04 11.66
CA GLU A 15 9.05 -13.90 10.80
C GLU A 15 10.54 -13.61 10.93
N VAL A 16 10.95 -12.35 11.13
CA VAL A 16 12.37 -12.01 11.33
C VAL A 16 12.81 -12.05 12.80
N GLY A 17 11.87 -12.30 13.73
CA GLY A 17 12.10 -12.35 15.16
C GLY A 17 12.28 -10.98 15.82
N CYS A 18 11.67 -9.93 15.26
CA CYS A 18 11.72 -8.56 15.79
C CYS A 18 10.55 -8.33 16.76
N SER A 19 10.86 -8.22 18.06
CA SER A 19 9.86 -7.94 19.11
C SER A 19 9.62 -6.46 19.37
N ASP A 20 10.61 -5.60 19.05
CA ASP A 20 10.50 -4.15 19.14
C ASP A 20 10.50 -3.54 17.73
N PRO A 21 9.33 -3.05 17.25
CA PRO A 21 9.19 -2.48 15.91
C PRO A 21 10.12 -1.30 15.61
N THR A 22 10.59 -0.59 16.64
CA THR A 22 11.53 0.53 16.47
C THR A 22 12.91 0.04 16.01
N GLN A 23 13.23 -1.24 16.25
CA GLN A 23 14.49 -1.88 15.89
C GLN A 23 14.42 -2.66 14.58
N LEU A 24 13.27 -2.68 13.88
CA LEU A 24 13.10 -3.46 12.64
C LEU A 24 14.16 -3.16 11.58
N GLY A 25 14.68 -1.92 11.54
CA GLY A 25 15.76 -1.53 10.64
C GLY A 25 17.07 -2.31 10.80
N GLN A 26 17.29 -2.96 11.95
CA GLN A 26 18.43 -3.83 12.22
C GLN A 26 18.27 -5.22 11.59
N TYR A 27 17.04 -5.62 11.25
CA TYR A 27 16.70 -6.94 10.72
C TYR A 27 16.67 -6.96 9.19
N LYS A 28 17.21 -5.93 8.52
CA LYS A 28 17.16 -5.78 7.06
C LYS A 28 17.66 -7.03 6.32
N ASP A 29 18.82 -7.55 6.70
CA ASP A 29 19.39 -8.71 6.01
C ASP A 29 18.51 -9.95 6.13
N ARG A 30 17.80 -10.10 7.26
CA ARG A 30 16.80 -11.16 7.46
C ARG A 30 15.56 -10.94 6.63
N ILE A 31 15.10 -9.69 6.50
CA ILE A 31 13.99 -9.32 5.61
C ILE A 31 14.35 -9.68 4.18
N ASP A 32 15.51 -9.25 3.70
CA ASP A 32 15.96 -9.51 2.32
C ASP A 32 16.15 -11.02 2.06
N SER A 33 16.38 -11.83 3.11
CA SER A 33 16.45 -13.29 3.03
C SER A 33 15.12 -14.04 3.30
N ILE A 34 14.00 -13.35 3.50
CA ILE A 34 12.70 -14.02 3.70
C ILE A 34 12.38 -14.88 2.48
N GLN A 35 11.99 -16.12 2.75
CA GLN A 35 11.39 -17.02 1.78
C GLN A 35 10.13 -17.62 2.43
N LEU A 36 8.96 -17.31 1.87
CA LEU A 36 7.68 -17.66 2.49
C LEU A 36 7.46 -19.17 2.48
N SER A 37 7.35 -19.77 3.67
CA SER A 37 7.11 -21.20 3.80
C SER A 37 5.63 -21.56 3.68
N ALA A 38 5.32 -22.78 3.22
CA ALA A 38 3.94 -23.25 3.05
C ALA A 38 3.12 -23.21 4.35
N SER A 39 3.75 -23.47 5.50
CA SER A 39 3.09 -23.46 6.81
C SER A 39 2.59 -22.08 7.23
N LYS A 40 3.13 -21.00 6.65
CA LYS A 40 2.82 -19.61 6.98
C LYS A 40 1.80 -18.96 6.03
N LEU A 41 1.43 -19.64 4.95
CA LEU A 41 0.51 -19.09 3.95
C LEU A 41 -0.86 -18.76 4.54
N SER A 42 -1.38 -19.63 5.42
CA SER A 42 -2.68 -19.39 6.06
C SER A 42 -2.67 -18.14 6.94
N ASP A 43 -1.58 -17.95 7.70
CA ASP A 43 -1.42 -16.80 8.60
C ASP A 43 -1.32 -15.50 7.80
N LEU A 44 -0.48 -15.47 6.76
CA LEU A 44 -0.35 -14.31 5.88
C LEU A 44 -1.66 -14.00 5.16
N LYS A 45 -2.38 -15.02 4.67
CA LYS A 45 -3.68 -14.83 4.01
C LYS A 45 -4.73 -14.20 4.95
N ASN A 46 -4.74 -14.60 6.21
CA ASN A 46 -5.62 -14.01 7.23
C ASN A 46 -5.24 -12.55 7.55
N ALA A 47 -3.94 -12.26 7.65
CA ALA A 47 -3.44 -10.90 7.82
C ALA A 47 -3.82 -10.00 6.64
N ILE A 48 -3.61 -10.48 5.41
CA ILE A 48 -3.99 -9.81 4.17
C ILE A 48 -5.50 -9.50 4.13
N ARG A 49 -6.35 -10.49 4.45
CA ARG A 49 -7.81 -10.31 4.45
C ARG A 49 -8.28 -9.25 5.44
N THR A 50 -7.66 -9.22 6.62
CA THR A 50 -8.00 -8.23 7.66
C THR A 50 -7.57 -6.84 7.22
N ASP A 51 -6.31 -6.71 6.80
CA ASP A 51 -5.77 -5.42 6.36
C ASP A 51 -6.47 -4.89 5.11
N SER A 52 -6.88 -5.75 4.17
CA SER A 52 -7.61 -5.33 2.97
C SER A 52 -8.97 -4.73 3.32
N THR A 53 -9.66 -5.31 4.32
CA THR A 53 -10.93 -4.78 4.84
C THR A 53 -10.73 -3.41 5.49
N ASP A 54 -9.73 -3.28 6.37
CA ASP A 54 -9.42 -2.03 7.06
C ASP A 54 -9.02 -0.92 6.07
N VAL A 55 -8.22 -1.25 5.07
CA VAL A 55 -7.77 -0.31 4.04
C VAL A 55 -8.91 0.07 3.10
N PHE A 56 -9.76 -0.89 2.70
CA PHE A 56 -10.94 -0.59 1.89
C PHE A 56 -11.91 0.35 2.63
N TYR A 57 -12.13 0.14 3.94
CA TYR A 57 -12.90 1.06 4.76
C TYR A 57 -12.33 2.48 4.75
N LYS A 58 -11.01 2.63 4.89
CA LYS A 58 -10.33 3.95 4.78
C LYS A 58 -10.54 4.59 3.41
N ALA A 59 -10.53 3.80 2.34
CA ALA A 59 -10.83 4.29 0.99
C ALA A 59 -12.25 4.85 0.91
N SER A 60 -13.26 4.08 1.37
CA SER A 60 -14.66 4.50 1.35
C SER A 60 -14.92 5.74 2.19
N VAL A 61 -14.35 5.82 3.40
CA VAL A 61 -14.49 7.01 4.26
C VAL A 61 -13.86 8.23 3.57
N SER A 62 -12.65 8.10 3.02
CA SER A 62 -11.99 9.20 2.31
C SER A 62 -12.82 9.69 1.11
N PHE A 63 -13.44 8.76 0.38
CA PHE A 63 -14.36 9.10 -0.71
C PHE A 63 -15.58 9.89 -0.22
N LEU A 64 -16.28 9.40 0.81
CA LEU A 64 -17.48 10.08 1.35
C LEU A 64 -17.15 11.46 1.94
N GLU A 65 -16.02 11.58 2.64
CA GLU A 65 -15.54 12.87 3.16
C GLU A 65 -15.24 13.86 2.02
N SER A 66 -14.76 13.37 0.88
CA SER A 66 -14.52 14.22 -0.29
C SER A 66 -15.81 14.78 -0.86
N LEU A 67 -16.86 13.95 -1.00
CA LEU A 67 -18.18 14.36 -1.47
C LEU A 67 -18.82 15.38 -0.53
N TYR A 68 -18.71 15.14 0.78
CA TYR A 68 -19.17 16.09 1.79
C TYR A 68 -18.44 17.44 1.69
N SER A 69 -17.13 17.42 1.44
CA SER A 69 -16.31 18.63 1.29
C SER A 69 -16.66 19.40 0.01
N LEU A 70 -16.89 18.70 -1.11
CA LEU A 70 -17.36 19.31 -2.35
C LEU A 70 -18.70 20.02 -2.15
N ARG A 71 -19.65 19.36 -1.46
CA ARG A 71 -20.96 19.95 -1.17
C ARG A 71 -20.86 21.25 -0.35
N ARG A 72 -19.80 21.42 0.43
CA ARG A 72 -19.53 22.62 1.23
C ARG A 72 -18.66 23.67 0.53
N GLY A 73 -18.31 23.46 -0.73
CA GLY A 73 -17.45 24.36 -1.50
C GLY A 73 -15.96 24.28 -1.14
N HIS A 74 -15.54 23.23 -0.41
CA HIS A 74 -14.14 23.04 0.01
C HIS A 74 -13.37 22.17 -1.00
N SER A 75 -13.16 22.69 -2.21
CA SER A 75 -12.63 21.92 -3.34
C SER A 75 -11.20 21.40 -3.12
N SER A 76 -10.28 22.19 -2.54
CA SER A 76 -8.92 21.72 -2.23
C SER A 76 -8.92 20.49 -1.32
N TRP A 77 -9.70 20.53 -0.24
CA TRP A 77 -9.77 19.41 0.70
C TRP A 77 -10.43 18.17 0.08
N ALA A 78 -11.43 18.38 -0.77
CA ALA A 78 -12.04 17.29 -1.52
C ALA A 78 -11.04 16.58 -2.45
N ILE A 79 -10.21 17.33 -3.18
CA ILE A 79 -9.19 16.77 -4.07
C ILE A 79 -8.19 15.91 -3.28
N ILE A 80 -7.70 16.42 -2.14
CA ILE A 80 -6.81 15.66 -1.25
C ILE A 80 -7.48 14.35 -0.80
N LYS A 81 -8.76 14.39 -0.42
CA LYS A 81 -9.51 13.21 0.05
C LYS A 81 -9.80 12.20 -1.06
N LEU A 82 -10.11 12.66 -2.28
CA LEU A 82 -10.23 11.79 -3.46
C LEU A 82 -8.91 11.09 -3.76
N TYR A 83 -7.78 11.81 -3.69
CA TYR A 83 -6.46 11.23 -3.85
C TYR A 83 -6.17 10.14 -2.81
N TYR A 84 -6.50 10.38 -1.53
CA TYR A 84 -6.38 9.35 -0.49
C TYR A 84 -7.29 8.15 -0.74
N SER A 85 -8.52 8.38 -1.23
CA SER A 85 -9.41 7.29 -1.63
C SER A 85 -8.77 6.42 -2.72
N ILE A 86 -8.17 7.03 -3.75
CA ILE A 86 -7.45 6.27 -4.80
C ILE A 86 -6.30 5.47 -4.18
N PHE A 87 -5.46 6.12 -3.37
CA PHE A 87 -4.33 5.45 -2.72
C PHE A 87 -4.76 4.22 -1.90
N TYR A 88 -5.76 4.37 -1.03
CA TYR A 88 -6.25 3.25 -0.23
C TYR A 88 -6.93 2.18 -1.08
N SER A 89 -7.67 2.54 -2.14
CA SER A 89 -8.26 1.57 -3.06
C SER A 89 -7.19 0.72 -3.76
N LEU A 90 -6.10 1.33 -4.25
CA LEU A 90 -5.00 0.59 -4.86
C LEU A 90 -4.30 -0.32 -3.86
N ARG A 91 -4.09 0.16 -2.63
CA ARG A 91 -3.49 -0.64 -1.56
C ARG A 91 -4.37 -1.84 -1.18
N ALA A 92 -5.69 -1.65 -1.09
CA ALA A 92 -6.65 -2.73 -0.86
C ALA A 92 -6.64 -3.74 -2.01
N PHE A 93 -6.58 -3.25 -3.26
CA PHE A 93 -6.51 -4.11 -4.45
C PHE A 93 -5.25 -4.98 -4.44
N LEU A 94 -4.07 -4.40 -4.19
CA LEU A 94 -2.82 -5.16 -4.06
C LEU A 94 -2.92 -6.27 -2.99
N LEU A 95 -3.53 -5.96 -1.84
CA LEU A 95 -3.78 -6.97 -0.81
C LEU A 95 -4.71 -8.08 -1.31
N LEU A 96 -5.79 -7.73 -2.03
CA LEU A 96 -6.72 -8.71 -2.60
C LEU A 96 -6.08 -9.60 -3.68
N GLU A 97 -5.10 -9.08 -4.43
CA GLU A 97 -4.25 -9.84 -5.35
C GLU A 97 -3.21 -10.71 -4.61
N GLY A 98 -3.18 -10.70 -3.28
CA GLY A 98 -2.30 -11.53 -2.46
C GLY A 98 -0.95 -10.90 -2.13
N TYR A 99 -0.75 -9.62 -2.41
CA TYR A 99 0.48 -8.90 -2.04
C TYR A 99 0.33 -8.25 -0.67
N SER A 100 1.01 -8.81 0.34
CA SER A 100 1.22 -8.14 1.62
C SER A 100 2.17 -6.96 1.45
N ILE A 101 1.97 -5.88 2.23
CA ILE A 101 2.74 -4.64 2.09
C ILE A 101 3.28 -4.20 3.44
N PHE A 102 4.60 -4.10 3.56
CA PHE A 102 5.27 -3.82 4.83
C PHE A 102 6.49 -2.91 4.63
N LYS A 103 7.01 -2.38 5.74
CA LYS A 103 8.22 -1.55 5.79
C LYS A 103 9.34 -2.28 6.50
N ASN A 104 10.57 -1.99 6.12
CA ASN A 104 11.77 -2.54 6.78
C ASN A 104 12.28 -1.74 7.98
N GLY A 105 11.50 -0.77 8.50
CA GLY A 105 11.94 0.13 9.57
C GLY A 105 12.91 1.25 9.15
N LYS A 106 13.48 1.22 7.94
CA LYS A 106 14.32 2.29 7.35
C LYS A 106 13.55 3.18 6.35
N GLY A 107 12.26 2.93 6.19
CA GLY A 107 11.36 3.68 5.30
C GLY A 107 11.19 3.07 3.91
N ASP A 108 11.91 2.00 3.58
CA ASP A 108 11.66 1.24 2.36
C ASP A 108 10.38 0.42 2.51
N ILE A 109 9.62 0.31 1.42
CA ILE A 109 8.39 -0.48 1.35
C ILE A 109 8.65 -1.71 0.48
N PHE A 110 8.23 -2.85 1.00
CA PHE A 110 8.34 -4.15 0.37
C PHE A 110 6.97 -4.77 0.17
N PHE A 111 6.91 -5.66 -0.80
CA PHE A 111 5.74 -6.45 -1.15
C PHE A 111 6.11 -7.91 -1.05
N LEU A 112 5.30 -8.74 -0.40
CA LEU A 112 5.49 -10.18 -0.37
C LEU A 112 4.21 -10.85 -0.84
N GLU A 113 4.31 -11.58 -1.93
CA GLU A 113 3.21 -12.36 -2.50
C GLU A 113 2.89 -13.56 -1.61
N CYS A 114 1.60 -13.84 -1.40
CA CYS A 114 1.14 -14.92 -0.55
C CYS A 114 1.17 -16.28 -1.29
N VAL A 115 2.35 -16.68 -1.76
CA VAL A 115 2.63 -17.97 -2.40
C VAL A 115 3.89 -18.60 -1.83
N GLU A 116 3.98 -19.93 -1.86
CA GLU A 116 5.15 -20.65 -1.36
C GLU A 116 6.42 -20.21 -2.09
N ASN A 117 7.52 -20.09 -1.34
CA ASN A 117 8.83 -19.64 -1.83
C ASN A 117 8.87 -18.19 -2.32
N ALA A 118 7.81 -17.40 -2.13
CA ALA A 118 7.85 -15.98 -2.41
C ALA A 118 8.94 -15.28 -1.60
N VAL A 119 9.61 -14.32 -2.23
CA VAL A 119 10.62 -13.46 -1.61
C VAL A 119 10.16 -12.01 -1.63
N PRO A 120 10.65 -11.14 -0.72
CA PRO A 120 10.28 -9.74 -0.74
C PRO A 120 10.67 -9.02 -2.03
N ILE A 121 9.68 -8.37 -2.62
CA ILE A 121 9.81 -7.54 -3.81
C ILE A 121 9.97 -6.10 -3.36
N ARG A 122 11.07 -5.47 -3.80
CA ARG A 122 11.27 -4.03 -3.65
C ARG A 122 10.99 -3.35 -4.98
N ILE A 123 9.98 -2.48 -4.99
CA ILE A 123 9.68 -1.64 -6.14
C ILE A 123 10.69 -0.49 -6.16
N SER A 124 11.50 -0.38 -7.22
CA SER A 124 12.50 0.69 -7.33
C SER A 124 11.80 2.04 -7.41
N THR A 125 11.89 2.88 -6.39
CA THR A 125 11.18 4.18 -6.41
C THR A 125 12.03 5.32 -6.99
N ASN A 126 13.30 5.11 -7.35
CA ASN A 126 14.23 6.21 -7.70
C ASN A 126 14.14 7.35 -6.65
N LYS A 127 13.86 8.60 -7.08
CA LYS A 127 13.67 9.77 -6.21
C LYS A 127 12.27 9.87 -5.58
N ILE A 128 11.35 8.94 -5.91
CA ILE A 128 9.99 8.94 -5.38
C ILE A 128 10.06 8.50 -3.92
N LYS A 129 9.67 9.41 -3.02
CA LYS A 129 9.51 9.15 -1.59
C LYS A 129 8.02 9.18 -1.23
N GLY A 130 7.63 8.34 -0.28
CA GLY A 130 6.31 8.34 0.33
C GLY A 130 5.41 7.18 -0.11
N ASP A 131 4.64 6.67 0.86
CA ASP A 131 3.83 5.46 0.74
C ASP A 131 2.87 5.47 -0.45
N HIS A 132 2.30 6.63 -0.77
CA HIS A 132 1.25 6.73 -1.79
C HIS A 132 1.82 6.56 -3.19
N LYS A 133 2.91 7.27 -3.49
CA LYS A 133 3.57 7.19 -4.80
C LYS A 133 4.19 5.80 -5.01
N THR A 134 4.75 5.19 -3.96
CA THR A 134 5.25 3.80 -4.02
C THR A 134 4.13 2.81 -4.29
N THR A 135 2.96 2.98 -3.65
CA THR A 135 1.80 2.08 -3.87
C THR A 135 1.25 2.19 -5.29
N ILE A 136 1.15 3.40 -5.84
CA ILE A 136 0.75 3.62 -7.24
C ILE A 136 1.73 2.92 -8.18
N LYS A 137 3.03 3.10 -7.96
CA LYS A 137 4.05 2.46 -8.79
C LYS A 137 4.02 0.93 -8.67
N ALA A 138 3.86 0.40 -7.46
CA ALA A 138 3.72 -1.02 -7.22
C ALA A 138 2.50 -1.60 -7.94
N PHE A 139 1.36 -0.92 -7.90
CA PHE A 139 0.17 -1.33 -8.65
C PHE A 139 0.43 -1.37 -10.17
N ALA A 140 1.12 -0.37 -10.73
CA ALA A 140 1.47 -0.36 -12.14
C ALA A 140 2.42 -1.51 -12.52
N GLU A 141 3.36 -1.88 -11.64
CA GLU A 141 4.35 -2.93 -11.90
C GLU A 141 3.84 -4.35 -11.63
N LEU A 142 3.06 -4.56 -10.57
CA LEU A 142 2.56 -5.87 -10.15
C LEU A 142 1.24 -6.23 -10.86
N CYS A 143 0.41 -5.24 -11.20
CA CYS A 143 -0.89 -5.45 -11.83
C CYS A 143 -0.92 -4.91 -13.28
N LYS A 144 0.12 -5.16 -14.08
CA LYS A 144 0.32 -4.56 -15.43
C LYS A 144 -0.88 -4.67 -16.37
N SER A 145 -1.61 -5.78 -16.32
CA SER A 145 -2.78 -6.04 -17.17
C SER A 145 -4.05 -5.30 -16.73
N HIS A 146 -4.05 -4.62 -15.58
CA HIS A 146 -5.21 -3.92 -15.07
C HIS A 146 -5.56 -2.70 -15.92
N LYS A 147 -6.83 -2.58 -16.33
CA LYS A 147 -7.31 -1.52 -17.25
C LYS A 147 -7.04 -0.09 -16.78
N LEU A 148 -6.96 0.14 -15.47
CA LEU A 148 -6.61 1.46 -14.93
C LEU A 148 -5.19 1.92 -15.32
N ASN A 149 -4.26 0.99 -15.58
CA ASN A 149 -2.91 1.33 -16.01
C ASN A 149 -2.84 1.83 -17.46
N THR A 150 -3.88 1.56 -18.27
CA THR A 150 -3.95 2.01 -19.67
C THR A 150 -4.80 3.26 -19.86
N ASN A 151 -5.50 3.71 -18.81
CA ASN A 151 -6.34 4.91 -18.90
C ASN A 151 -5.49 6.18 -18.80
N THR A 152 -5.85 7.18 -19.61
CA THR A 152 -5.18 8.49 -19.63
C THR A 152 -6.19 9.63 -19.52
N ILE A 153 -5.74 10.75 -18.96
CA ILE A 153 -6.41 12.05 -18.96
C ILE A 153 -5.39 13.03 -19.52
N ASP A 154 -5.74 13.78 -20.56
CA ASP A 154 -4.83 14.71 -21.24
C ASP A 154 -3.46 14.09 -21.60
N SER A 155 -3.49 12.83 -22.05
CA SER A 155 -2.30 12.03 -22.41
C SER A 155 -1.35 11.64 -21.26
N ILE A 156 -1.68 11.95 -20.01
CA ILE A 156 -0.96 11.44 -18.84
C ILE A 156 -1.75 10.31 -18.16
N SER A 157 -1.06 9.44 -17.42
CA SER A 157 -1.75 8.37 -16.69
C SER A 157 -2.74 8.94 -15.66
N VAL A 158 -3.86 8.26 -15.42
CA VAL A 158 -4.86 8.69 -14.43
C VAL A 158 -4.26 8.88 -13.03
N PHE A 159 -3.21 8.14 -12.68
CA PHE A 159 -2.54 8.26 -11.38
C PHE A 159 -1.63 9.47 -11.31
N GLU A 160 -0.91 9.79 -12.40
CA GLU A 160 -0.10 11.00 -12.48
C GLU A 160 -0.97 12.25 -12.42
N TRP A 161 -2.08 12.25 -13.17
CA TRP A 161 -3.08 13.32 -13.11
C TRP A 161 -3.59 13.53 -11.67
N ALA A 162 -3.96 12.46 -10.97
CA ALA A 162 -4.43 12.54 -9.59
C ALA A 162 -3.36 13.08 -8.62
N ILE A 163 -2.08 12.75 -8.82
CA ILE A 163 -0.97 13.31 -8.05
C ILE A 163 -0.84 14.82 -8.30
N GLN A 164 -0.88 15.25 -9.56
CA GLN A 164 -0.78 16.65 -9.94
C GLN A 164 -1.92 17.47 -9.32
N CYS A 165 -3.17 17.00 -9.39
CA CYS A 165 -4.31 17.68 -8.75
C CYS A 165 -4.09 17.86 -7.24
N ARG A 166 -3.56 16.84 -6.55
CA ARG A 166 -3.30 16.88 -5.10
C ARG A 166 -2.11 17.78 -4.71
N GLU A 167 -1.17 18.03 -5.61
CA GLU A 167 -0.04 18.93 -5.37
C GLU A 167 -0.38 20.40 -5.67
N LEU A 168 -1.44 20.65 -6.45
CA LEU A 168 -1.97 21.99 -6.75
C LEU A 168 -2.99 22.51 -5.71
N GLY A 169 -3.70 21.61 -5.02
CA GLY A 169 -4.79 21.92 -4.09
C GLY A 169 -4.34 22.17 -2.66
#